data_AF-A0A916U674-F1
#
_entry.id   AF-A0A916U674-F1
#
_cell.length_a   1.000
_cell.length_b   1.000
_cell.length_c   1.000
_cell.angle_alpha   90.00
_cell.angle_beta   90.00
_cell.angle_gamma   90.00
#
_symmetry.space_group_name_H-M   'P 1'
#
loop_
_entity.id
_entity.type
_entity.pdbx_description
1 polymer ?
#
loop_
_entity_poly.entity_id
_entity_poly.type
_entity_poly.pdbx_seq_one_letter_code
_entity_poly.pdbx_strand_id
1 'polypeptide(L)'
;MANSVEQSSSQPHMAEIVERNIASLLEQRKQEERKKSTQDNIADVITGFAGSMAFVYIHLCLFGIWIIWNLGLLGLPPFDESFVVLAMFASVEAIFLSTFVLISQNRANLQADKRADLHLQVGLLSEHEVTHLITLVRAIAKKMEIEDAYHPELEELAQDIRPENVMATMDQKNKDQVK
;
A
#
# COMPACT_ATOMS: atom_id res chain seq x y z
N MET A 1 5.21 47.45 -36.72
CA MET A 1 4.51 47.58 -35.41
C MET A 1 3.16 46.89 -35.56
N ALA A 2 2.64 46.01 -34.72
CA ALA A 2 3.12 45.28 -33.55
C ALA A 2 2.25 44.00 -33.47
N ASN A 3 2.87 42.93 -32.99
CA ASN A 3 2.28 41.60 -32.78
C ASN A 3 1.18 41.67 -31.71
N SER A 4 0.00 41.08 -31.94
CA SER A 4 -1.05 40.93 -30.91
C SER A 4 -1.39 39.45 -30.80
N VAL A 5 -0.73 38.81 -29.83
CA VAL A 5 -0.84 37.40 -29.46
C VAL A 5 -2.20 37.11 -28.82
N GLU A 6 -2.70 35.91 -29.12
CA GLU A 6 -3.78 35.18 -28.46
C GLU A 6 -3.90 35.44 -26.95
N GLN A 7 -5.13 35.62 -26.47
CA GLN A 7 -5.49 35.40 -25.07
C GLN A 7 -6.56 34.30 -24.97
N SER A 8 -6.11 33.20 -24.36
CA SER A 8 -6.80 31.95 -24.08
C SER A 8 -7.97 32.10 -23.10
N SER A 9 -9.17 31.65 -23.47
CA SER A 9 -10.37 31.66 -22.64
C SER A 9 -10.82 30.26 -22.16
N SER A 10 -9.88 29.33 -21.92
CA SER A 10 -10.21 27.91 -21.63
C SER A 10 -9.98 27.46 -20.18
N GLN A 11 -9.65 28.36 -19.24
CA GLN A 11 -9.34 28.00 -17.85
C GLN A 11 -10.52 27.80 -16.85
N PRO A 12 -11.73 28.37 -17.01
CA PRO A 12 -12.79 28.24 -15.99
C PRO A 12 -13.36 26.82 -15.85
N HIS A 13 -13.51 26.10 -16.96
CA HIS A 13 -14.23 24.82 -16.99
C HIS A 13 -13.41 23.64 -16.43
N MET A 14 -12.08 23.66 -16.58
CA MET A 14 -11.22 22.60 -16.06
C MET A 14 -11.08 22.68 -14.53
N ALA A 15 -10.99 23.89 -13.99
CA ALA A 15 -10.93 24.11 -12.55
C ALA A 15 -12.20 23.59 -11.85
N GLU A 16 -13.38 23.85 -12.42
CA GLU A 16 -14.67 23.38 -11.88
C GLU A 16 -14.80 21.84 -11.90
N ILE A 17 -14.32 21.18 -12.97
CA ILE A 17 -14.32 19.71 -13.05
C ILE A 17 -13.37 19.09 -12.03
N VAL A 18 -12.17 19.65 -11.88
CA VAL A 18 -11.17 19.18 -10.91
C VAL A 18 -11.68 19.35 -9.48
N GLU A 19 -12.27 20.50 -9.15
CA GLU A 19 -12.82 20.78 -7.83
C GLU A 19 -13.98 19.84 -7.47
N ARG A 20 -14.88 19.57 -8.41
CA ARG A 20 -15.97 18.60 -8.24
C ARG A 20 -15.47 17.16 -8.05
N ASN A 21 -14.43 16.76 -8.78
CA ASN A 21 -13.82 15.43 -8.64
C ASN A 21 -13.05 15.28 -7.34
N ILE A 22 -12.36 16.32 -6.88
CA ILE A 22 -11.71 16.33 -5.57
C ILE A 22 -12.75 16.21 -4.47
N ALA A 23 -13.86 16.94 -4.57
CA ALA A 23 -14.96 16.86 -3.60
C ALA A 23 -15.58 15.45 -3.53
N SER A 24 -15.81 14.80 -4.67
CA SER A 24 -16.37 13.43 -4.70
C SER A 24 -15.41 12.38 -4.13
N LEU A 25 -14.10 12.51 -4.40
CA LEU A 25 -13.07 11.64 -3.82
C LEU A 25 -12.94 11.83 -2.31
N LEU A 26 -12.98 13.09 -1.83
CA LEU A 26 -12.94 13.38 -0.39
C LEU A 26 -14.20 12.85 0.32
N GLU A 27 -15.37 12.96 -0.30
CA GLU A 27 -16.62 12.42 0.24
C GLU A 27 -16.57 10.88 0.32
N GLN A 28 -16.05 10.21 -0.72
CA GLN A 28 -15.84 8.75 -0.70
C GLN A 28 -14.86 8.31 0.39
N ARG A 29 -13.70 8.97 0.49
CA ARG A 29 -12.71 8.72 1.55
C ARG A 29 -13.34 8.87 2.93
N LYS A 30 -14.11 9.94 3.14
CA LYS A 30 -14.78 10.22 4.41
C LYS A 30 -15.88 9.19 4.74
N GLN A 31 -16.58 8.66 3.74
CA GLN A 31 -17.53 7.58 3.92
C GLN A 31 -16.84 6.23 4.21
N GLU A 32 -15.70 5.94 3.59
CA GLU A 32 -14.87 4.77 3.90
C GLU A 32 -14.30 4.84 5.32
N GLU A 33 -13.81 6.01 5.74
CA GLU A 33 -13.34 6.24 7.11
C GLU A 33 -14.47 6.11 8.15
N ARG A 34 -15.67 6.60 7.83
CA ARG A 34 -16.85 6.46 8.70
C ARG A 34 -17.36 5.02 8.80
N LYS A 35 -17.05 4.17 7.83
CA LYS A 35 -17.39 2.74 7.83
C LYS A 35 -16.37 1.88 8.57
N LYS A 36 -15.21 2.41 8.98
CA LYS A 36 -14.32 1.70 9.90
C LYS A 36 -15.06 1.43 11.20
N SER A 37 -15.20 0.16 11.55
CA SER A 37 -15.79 -0.25 12.82
C SER A 37 -14.98 0.38 13.95
N THR A 38 -15.62 0.73 15.07
CA THR A 38 -14.91 1.15 16.30
C THR A 38 -13.85 0.12 16.71
N GLN A 39 -14.04 -1.16 16.38
CA GLN A 39 -13.07 -2.23 16.58
C GLN A 39 -11.83 -2.10 15.67
N ASP A 40 -12.01 -1.68 14.41
CA ASP A 40 -10.89 -1.49 13.47
C ASP A 40 -9.99 -0.33 13.90
N ASN A 41 -10.58 0.75 14.43
CA ASN A 41 -9.82 1.88 14.96
C ASN A 41 -9.00 1.48 16.20
N ILE A 42 -9.58 0.67 17.10
CA ILE A 42 -8.84 0.15 18.26
C ILE A 42 -7.71 -0.78 17.80
N ALA A 43 -7.96 -1.65 16.83
CA ALA A 43 -6.95 -2.54 16.27
C ALA A 43 -5.82 -1.74 15.60
N ASP A 44 -6.12 -0.69 14.84
CA ASP A 44 -5.13 0.21 14.21
C ASP A 44 -4.24 0.90 15.26
N VAL A 45 -4.83 1.39 16.37
CA VAL A 45 -4.07 2.04 17.46
C VAL A 45 -3.18 1.04 18.19
N ILE A 46 -3.71 -0.13 18.57
CA ILE A 46 -2.94 -1.17 19.26
C ILE A 46 -1.80 -1.68 18.38
N THR A 47 -2.07 -1.88 17.10
CA THR A 47 -1.07 -2.27 16.09
C THR A 47 0.07 -1.25 16.02
N GLY A 48 -0.27 0.04 15.87
CA GLY A 48 0.74 1.10 15.77
C GLY A 48 1.57 1.24 17.04
N PHE A 49 0.95 1.02 18.20
CA PHE A 49 1.62 1.06 19.49
C PHE A 49 2.54 -0.16 19.70
N ALA A 50 2.04 -1.38 19.48
CA ALA A 50 2.80 -2.63 19.64
C ALA A 50 3.99 -2.73 18.67
N GLY A 51 3.89 -2.12 17.48
CA GLY A 51 4.99 -2.04 16.51
C GLY A 51 6.01 -0.94 16.77
N SER A 52 5.86 -0.12 17.83
CA SER A 52 6.71 1.05 18.11
C SER A 52 7.82 0.76 19.11
N MET A 53 8.96 1.45 18.97
CA MET A 53 10.03 1.42 19.99
C MET A 53 9.59 1.98 21.34
N ALA A 54 8.59 2.87 21.37
CA ALA A 54 8.06 3.42 22.62
C ALA A 54 7.48 2.32 23.52
N PHE A 55 6.83 1.31 22.93
CA PHE A 55 6.28 0.17 23.64
C PHE A 55 7.38 -0.62 24.37
N VAL A 56 8.52 -0.85 23.69
CA VAL A 56 9.68 -1.55 24.25
C VAL A 56 10.24 -0.81 25.46
N TYR A 57 10.41 0.51 25.37
CA TYR A 57 10.92 1.30 26.49
C TYR A 57 9.96 1.31 27.69
N ILE A 58 8.65 1.41 27.44
CA ILE A 58 7.65 1.34 28.52
C ILE A 58 7.73 -0.01 29.25
N HIS A 59 7.83 -1.13 28.51
CA HIS A 59 7.97 -2.46 29.11
C HIS A 59 9.28 -2.61 29.88
N LEU A 60 10.39 -2.13 29.32
CA LEU A 60 11.68 -2.16 29.99
C LEU A 60 11.65 -1.38 31.31
N CYS A 61 11.06 -0.19 31.31
CA CYS A 61 10.88 0.60 32.53
C CYS A 61 9.95 -0.09 33.52
N LEU A 62 8.80 -0.59 33.07
CA LEU A 62 7.80 -1.25 33.92
C LEU A 62 8.38 -2.50 34.60
N PHE A 63 8.95 -3.41 33.81
CA PHE A 63 9.60 -4.62 34.35
C PHE A 63 10.83 -4.27 35.18
N GLY A 64 11.64 -3.29 34.78
CA GLY A 64 12.79 -2.83 35.55
C GLY A 64 12.40 -2.30 36.93
N ILE A 65 11.38 -1.44 37.00
CA ILE A 65 10.84 -0.92 38.27
C ILE A 65 10.28 -2.05 39.12
N TRP A 66 9.51 -2.98 38.52
CA TRP A 66 8.98 -4.14 39.23
C TRP A 66 10.07 -5.01 39.85
N ILE A 67 11.14 -5.28 39.10
CA ILE A 67 12.28 -6.07 39.57
C ILE A 67 13.01 -5.34 40.70
N ILE A 68 13.30 -4.04 40.55
CA ILE A 68 13.99 -3.25 41.57
C ILE A 68 13.18 -3.19 42.88
N TRP A 69 11.86 -3.06 42.80
CA TRP A 69 10.97 -3.11 43.96
C TRP A 69 11.04 -4.49 44.63
N ASN A 70 10.87 -5.57 43.89
CA ASN A 70 10.85 -6.92 44.45
C ASN A 70 12.22 -7.46 44.90
N LEU A 71 13.33 -6.86 44.45
CA LEU A 71 14.66 -7.11 45.00
C LEU A 71 14.89 -6.49 46.38
N GLY A 72 13.92 -5.72 46.91
CA GLY A 72 14.03 -5.06 48.22
C GLY A 72 14.96 -3.85 48.24
N LEU A 73 15.45 -3.40 47.06
CA LEU A 73 16.34 -2.22 46.93
C LEU A 73 15.64 -0.91 47.31
N LEU A 74 14.30 -0.90 47.35
CA LEU A 74 13.48 0.25 47.72
C LEU A 74 13.07 0.26 49.21
N GLY A 75 13.47 -0.73 50.01
CA GLY A 75 13.10 -0.83 51.43
C GLY A 75 11.61 -1.11 51.70
N LEU A 76 10.86 -1.47 50.66
CA LEU A 76 9.46 -1.91 50.73
C LEU A 76 9.39 -3.45 50.83
N PRO A 77 8.36 -4.02 51.48
CA PRO A 77 8.14 -5.46 51.47
C PRO A 77 7.95 -5.94 50.01
N PRO A 78 8.63 -7.03 49.60
CA PRO A 78 8.50 -7.55 48.25
C PRO A 78 7.07 -8.08 48.03
N PHE A 79 6.47 -7.68 46.92
CA PHE A 79 5.09 -8.02 46.55
C PHE A 79 5.00 -9.37 45.81
N ASP A 80 6.03 -9.71 45.03
CA ASP A 80 6.16 -10.89 44.19
C ASP A 80 7.59 -11.44 44.29
N GLU A 81 7.91 -12.05 45.45
CA GLU A 81 9.23 -12.61 45.77
C GLU A 81 9.73 -13.65 44.74
N SER A 82 8.80 -14.42 44.17
CA SER A 82 9.10 -15.49 43.21
C SER A 82 9.02 -15.04 41.74
N PHE A 83 8.64 -13.79 41.48
CA PHE A 83 8.38 -13.25 40.13
C PHE A 83 7.31 -14.00 39.31
N VAL A 84 6.50 -14.82 39.96
CA VAL A 84 5.50 -15.68 39.29
C VAL A 84 4.34 -14.84 38.77
N VAL A 85 3.93 -13.81 39.53
CA VAL A 85 2.84 -12.92 39.11
C VAL A 85 3.26 -12.11 37.89
N LEU A 86 4.49 -11.57 37.90
CA LEU A 86 5.08 -10.87 36.77
C LEU A 86 5.11 -11.76 35.52
N ALA A 87 5.64 -12.98 35.64
CA ALA A 87 5.77 -13.92 34.54
C ALA A 87 4.41 -14.32 33.94
N MET A 88 3.41 -14.54 34.79
CA MET A 88 2.05 -14.88 34.35
C MET A 88 1.41 -13.72 33.59
N PHE A 89 1.50 -12.49 34.10
CA PHE A 89 0.96 -11.31 33.42
C PHE A 89 1.65 -11.08 32.07
N ALA A 90 2.98 -11.11 32.04
CA ALA A 90 3.77 -10.93 30.82
C ALA A 90 3.45 -12.02 29.77
N SER A 91 3.19 -13.26 30.20
CA SER A 91 2.83 -14.36 29.29
C SER A 91 1.47 -14.13 28.63
N VAL A 92 0.46 -13.71 29.41
CA VAL A 92 -0.87 -13.38 28.87
C VAL A 92 -0.77 -12.20 27.92
N GLU A 93 -0.07 -11.14 28.32
CA GLU A 93 0.18 -9.95 27.50
C GLU A 93 0.87 -10.31 26.17
N ALA A 94 1.89 -11.16 26.20
CA ALA A 94 2.60 -11.60 24.99
C ALA A 94 1.69 -12.33 23.98
N ILE A 95 0.75 -13.16 24.45
CA ILE A 95 -0.22 -13.84 23.58
C ILE A 95 -1.13 -12.83 22.88
N PHE A 96 -1.64 -11.83 23.62
CA PHE A 96 -2.47 -10.78 23.04
C PHE A 96 -1.69 -9.95 22.01
N LEU A 97 -0.46 -9.56 22.33
CA LEU A 97 0.39 -8.79 21.42
C LEU A 97 0.71 -9.56 20.14
N SER A 98 1.11 -10.82 20.26
CA SER A 98 1.38 -11.69 19.10
C SER A 98 0.15 -11.81 18.19
N THR A 99 -1.03 -11.99 18.79
CA THR A 99 -2.30 -12.04 18.04
C THR A 99 -2.59 -10.72 17.33
N PHE A 100 -2.41 -9.57 17.99
CA PHE A 100 -2.62 -8.27 17.36
C PHE A 100 -1.61 -8.01 16.23
N VAL A 101 -0.35 -8.37 16.43
CA VAL A 101 0.69 -8.28 15.40
C VAL A 101 0.32 -9.15 14.20
N LEU A 102 -0.13 -10.39 14.41
CA LEU A 102 -0.55 -11.29 13.33
C LEU A 102 -1.76 -10.74 12.56
N ILE A 103 -2.77 -10.22 13.26
CA ILE A 103 -3.93 -9.58 12.63
C ILE A 103 -3.49 -8.36 11.79
N SER A 104 -2.58 -7.56 12.32
CA SER A 104 -2.00 -6.43 11.58
C SER A 104 -1.26 -6.87 10.33
N GLN A 105 -0.37 -7.86 10.47
CA GLN A 105 0.40 -8.41 9.36
C GLN A 105 -0.52 -8.97 8.28
N ASN A 106 -1.57 -9.71 8.65
CA ASN A 106 -2.55 -10.23 7.71
C ASN A 106 -3.28 -9.10 6.96
N ARG A 107 -3.67 -8.03 7.66
CA ARG A 107 -4.30 -6.86 7.04
C ARG A 107 -3.36 -6.11 6.10
N ALA A 108 -2.08 -5.97 6.47
CA ALA A 108 -1.06 -5.33 5.65
C ALA A 108 -0.75 -6.17 4.40
N ASN A 109 -0.64 -7.49 4.54
CA ASN A 109 -0.43 -8.42 3.43
C ASN A 109 -1.59 -8.37 2.43
N LEU A 110 -2.84 -8.42 2.91
CA LEU A 110 -4.01 -8.30 2.03
C LEU A 110 -4.03 -6.98 1.25
N GLN A 111 -3.57 -5.88 1.85
CA GLN A 111 -3.44 -4.60 1.15
C GLN A 111 -2.26 -4.60 0.16
N ALA A 112 -1.15 -5.25 0.51
CA ALA A 112 0.00 -5.39 -0.37
C ALA A 112 -0.35 -6.22 -1.62
N ASP A 113 -1.08 -7.33 -1.46
CA ASP A 113 -1.53 -8.17 -2.56
C ASP A 113 -2.43 -7.38 -3.53
N LYS A 114 -3.44 -6.67 -3.01
CA LYS A 114 -4.31 -5.81 -3.83
C LYS A 114 -3.52 -4.74 -4.59
N ARG A 115 -2.49 -4.16 -3.96
CA ARG A 115 -1.62 -3.19 -4.62
C ARG A 115 -0.79 -3.85 -5.71
N ALA A 116 -0.25 -5.04 -5.48
CA ALA A 116 0.50 -5.80 -6.46
C ALA A 116 -0.35 -6.12 -7.70
N ASP A 117 -1.60 -6.57 -7.51
CA ASP A 117 -2.53 -6.83 -8.61
C ASP A 117 -2.82 -5.56 -9.45
N LEU A 118 -3.07 -4.43 -8.78
CA LEU A 118 -3.27 -3.15 -9.45
C LEU A 118 -2.02 -2.69 -10.20
N HIS A 119 -0.83 -2.83 -9.61
CA HIS A 119 0.44 -2.51 -10.26
C HIS A 119 0.67 -3.37 -11.50
N LEU A 120 0.35 -4.67 -11.45
CA LEU A 120 0.40 -5.56 -12.61
C LEU A 120 -0.56 -5.06 -13.70
N GLN A 121 -1.80 -4.73 -13.35
CA GLN A 121 -2.79 -4.23 -14.32
C GLN A 121 -2.34 -2.94 -15.00
N VAL A 122 -1.88 -1.97 -14.22
CA VAL A 122 -1.37 -0.70 -14.75
C VAL A 122 -0.13 -0.93 -15.61
N GLY A 123 0.75 -1.86 -15.21
CA GLY A 123 1.93 -2.25 -15.97
C GLY A 123 1.57 -2.82 -17.34
N LEU A 124 0.67 -3.80 -17.40
CA LEU A 124 0.21 -4.40 -18.66
C LEU A 124 -0.51 -3.39 -19.55
N LEU A 125 -1.35 -2.53 -18.97
CA LEU A 125 -2.02 -1.47 -19.74
C LEU A 125 -0.99 -0.48 -20.32
N SER A 126 0.00 -0.09 -19.53
CA SER A 126 1.07 0.80 -20.00
C SER A 126 1.89 0.15 -21.12
N GLU A 127 2.19 -1.14 -21.01
CA GLU A 127 2.88 -1.91 -22.05
C GLU A 127 2.07 -1.94 -23.35
N HIS A 128 0.77 -2.24 -23.27
CA HIS A 128 -0.14 -2.20 -24.41
C HIS A 128 -0.20 -0.80 -25.06
N GLU A 129 -0.33 0.26 -24.26
CA GLU A 129 -0.34 1.64 -24.76
C GLU A 129 1.00 2.02 -25.42
N VAL A 130 2.13 1.62 -24.84
CA VAL A 130 3.47 1.85 -25.42
C VAL A 130 3.61 1.12 -26.75
N THR A 131 3.22 -0.16 -26.83
CA THR A 131 3.23 -0.91 -28.10
C THR A 131 2.34 -0.25 -29.16
N HIS A 132 1.17 0.25 -28.76
CA HIS A 132 0.29 0.97 -29.66
C HIS A 132 0.92 2.29 -30.14
N LEU A 133 1.58 3.04 -29.25
CA LEU A 133 2.33 4.24 -29.62
C LEU A 133 3.49 3.92 -30.56
N ILE A 134 4.27 2.86 -30.30
CA ILE A 134 5.35 2.40 -31.18
C ILE A 134 4.79 2.07 -32.57
N THR A 135 3.64 1.41 -32.64
CA THR A 135 2.97 1.08 -33.90
C THR A 135 2.58 2.34 -34.68
N LEU A 136 1.96 3.32 -34.01
CA LEU A 136 1.58 4.59 -34.62
C LEU A 136 2.79 5.41 -35.08
N VAL A 137 3.82 5.52 -34.24
CA VAL A 137 5.07 6.24 -34.55
C VAL A 137 5.79 5.57 -35.72
N ARG A 138 5.85 4.24 -35.75
CA ARG A 138 6.43 3.48 -36.86
C ARG A 138 5.68 3.69 -38.17
N ALA A 139 4.34 3.76 -38.12
CA ALA A 139 3.53 4.06 -39.31
C ALA A 139 3.83 5.47 -39.86
N ILE A 140 4.03 6.47 -38.99
CA ILE A 140 4.44 7.82 -39.38
C ILE A 140 5.85 7.82 -39.96
N ALA A 141 6.81 7.15 -39.29
CA ALA A 141 8.20 7.08 -39.73
C ALA A 141 8.35 6.40 -41.09
N LYS A 142 7.58 5.32 -41.36
CA LYS A 142 7.50 4.69 -42.69
C LYS A 142 6.98 5.67 -43.75
N LYS A 143 5.97 6.46 -43.44
CA LYS A 143 5.42 7.47 -44.38
C LYS A 143 6.40 8.61 -44.65
N MET A 144 7.29 8.90 -43.72
CA MET A 144 8.36 9.89 -43.85
C MET A 144 9.66 9.32 -44.44
N GLU A 145 9.66 8.04 -44.85
CA GLU A 145 10.84 7.35 -45.39
C GLU A 145 12.06 7.37 -44.45
N ILE A 146 11.82 7.33 -43.13
CA ILE A 146 12.88 7.24 -42.12
C ILE A 146 13.39 5.80 -42.06
N GLU A 147 14.71 5.63 -42.25
CA GLU A 147 15.38 4.32 -42.32
C GLU A 147 15.22 3.50 -41.01
N ASP A 148 15.22 4.19 -39.87
CA ASP A 148 15.01 3.58 -38.54
C ASP A 148 13.65 2.88 -38.38
N ALA A 149 12.64 3.20 -39.19
CA ALA A 149 11.30 2.59 -39.11
C ALA A 149 11.27 1.09 -39.49
N TYR A 150 12.35 0.60 -40.10
CA TYR A 150 12.53 -0.79 -40.53
C TYR A 150 13.44 -1.60 -39.61
N HIS A 151 13.93 -1.01 -38.52
CA HIS A 151 14.75 -1.73 -37.56
C HIS A 151 13.99 -2.95 -36.97
N PRO A 152 14.62 -4.13 -36.92
CA PRO A 152 13.97 -5.37 -36.46
C PRO A 152 13.54 -5.31 -35.00
N GLU A 153 14.24 -4.54 -34.15
CA GLU A 153 13.88 -4.33 -32.74
C GLU A 153 12.49 -3.70 -32.58
N LEU A 154 12.08 -2.81 -33.50
CA LEU A 154 10.75 -2.17 -33.48
C LEU A 154 9.62 -3.14 -33.90
N GLU A 155 9.94 -4.24 -34.58
CA GLU A 155 8.98 -5.31 -34.88
C GLU A 155 8.67 -6.11 -33.61
N GLU A 156 9.70 -6.39 -32.81
CA GLU A 156 9.58 -7.12 -31.54
C GLU A 156 8.84 -6.28 -30.49
N LEU A 157 9.19 -5.00 -30.35
CA LEU A 157 8.50 -4.05 -29.47
C LEU A 157 7.05 -3.76 -29.88
N ALA A 158 6.69 -3.97 -31.16
CA ALA A 158 5.34 -3.78 -31.68
C ALA A 158 4.45 -5.02 -31.50
N GLN A 159 4.96 -6.13 -30.95
CA GLN A 159 4.11 -7.27 -30.60
C GLN A 159 3.16 -6.88 -29.47
N ASP A 160 1.87 -6.83 -29.79
CA ASP A 160 0.81 -6.43 -28.87
C ASP A 160 0.70 -7.40 -27.68
N ILE A 161 1.10 -6.93 -26.51
CA ILE A 161 0.80 -7.59 -25.25
C ILE A 161 -0.58 -7.12 -24.78
N ARG A 162 -1.60 -7.94 -25.08
CA ARG A 162 -2.96 -7.68 -24.61
C ARG A 162 -3.09 -7.99 -23.12
N PRO A 163 -3.41 -7.01 -22.24
CA PRO A 163 -3.47 -7.20 -20.79
C PRO A 163 -4.43 -8.31 -20.36
N GLU A 164 -5.58 -8.42 -21.03
CA GLU A 164 -6.61 -9.42 -20.72
C GLU A 164 -6.09 -10.86 -20.88
N ASN A 165 -5.25 -11.10 -21.90
CA ASN A 165 -4.73 -12.44 -22.19
C ASN A 165 -3.71 -12.89 -21.14
N VAL A 166 -2.90 -11.96 -20.63
CA VAL A 166 -1.92 -12.25 -19.58
C VAL A 166 -2.62 -12.51 -18.25
N MET A 167 -3.58 -11.66 -17.87
CA MET A 167 -4.41 -11.85 -16.66
C MET A 167 -5.13 -13.20 -16.66
N ALA A 168 -5.80 -13.56 -17.77
CA ALA A 168 -6.50 -14.85 -17.90
C ALA A 168 -5.54 -16.05 -17.80
N THR A 169 -4.32 -15.92 -18.33
CA THR A 169 -3.29 -16.97 -18.24
C THR A 169 -2.77 -17.14 -16.81
N MET A 170 -2.60 -16.04 -16.08
CA MET A 170 -2.19 -16.08 -14.66
C MET A 170 -3.28 -16.71 -13.78
N ASP A 171 -4.55 -16.34 -13.98
CA ASP A 171 -5.69 -16.92 -13.25
C ASP A 171 -5.83 -18.43 -13.49
N GLN A 172 -5.64 -18.87 -14.74
CA GLN A 172 -5.69 -20.29 -15.10
C GLN A 172 -4.57 -21.07 -14.40
N LYS A 173 -3.33 -20.56 -14.43
CA LYS A 173 -2.19 -21.19 -13.73
C LYS A 173 -2.35 -21.21 -12.21
N ASN A 174 -3.01 -20.19 -11.63
CA ASN A 174 -3.28 -20.16 -10.20
C ASN A 174 -4.31 -21.23 -9.81
N LYS A 175 -5.38 -21.41 -10.61
CA LYS A 175 -6.38 -22.47 -10.40
C LYS A 175 -5.79 -23.88 -10.50
N ASP A 176 -4.84 -24.09 -11.40
CA ASP A 176 -4.21 -25.40 -11.61
C ASP A 176 -3.23 -25.79 -10.47
N GLN A 177 -2.71 -24.82 -9.71
CA GLN A 177 -1.81 -25.07 -8.57
C GLN A 177 -2.53 -25.33 -7.24
N VAL A 178 -3.79 -24.92 -7.12
CA VAL A 178 -4.61 -25.07 -5.90
C VAL A 178 -5.35 -26.43 -5.86
N LYS A 179 -5.23 -27.24 -6.91
CA LYS A 179 -5.93 -28.52 -7.09
C LYS A 179 -5.02 -29.72 -6.84
#